data_AF-A0AAW2SLJ7-F1
#
_entry.id   AF-A0AAW2SLJ7-F1
#
_cell.length_a   1.000
_cell.length_b   1.000
_cell.length_c   1.000
_cell.angle_alpha   90.00
_cell.angle_beta   90.00
_cell.angle_gamma   90.00
#
_symmetry.space_group_name_H-M   'P 1'
#
loop_
_entity.id
_entity.type
_entity.pdbx_description
1 polymer ?
#
loop_
_entity_poly.entity_id
_entity_poly.type
_entity_poly.pdbx_seq_one_letter_code
_entity_poly.pdbx_strand_id
1 'polypeptide(L)' 'MGAMVEEMESLQKNHTWELVQLPEEKKISGCKWVYRKKPTVLEKEGKKFKDRLVATGYS' A
#
# COMPACT_ATOMS: atom_id res chain seq x y z
N MET A 1 12.27 9.24 -3.31
CA MET A 1 11.03 8.49 -3.61
C MET A 1 10.19 8.42 -2.33
N GLY A 2 8.87 8.48 -2.45
CA GLY A 2 7.96 8.39 -1.30
C GLY A 2 7.62 6.94 -0.96
N ALA A 3 7.31 6.65 0.30
CA ALA A 3 7.07 5.29 0.77
C ALA A 3 5.91 4.56 0.05
N MET A 4 4.93 5.29 -0.51
CA MET A 4 3.90 4.71 -1.38
C MET A 4 4.45 4.08 -2.67
N VAL A 5 5.44 4.73 -3.29
CA VAL A 5 6.03 4.25 -4.55
C VAL A 5 6.84 3.00 -4.27
N GLU A 6 7.61 2.98 -3.19
CA GLU A 6 8.37 1.80 -2.75
C GLU A 6 7.46 0.60 -2.44
N GLU A 7 6.29 0.83 -1.83
CA GLU A 7 5.31 -0.23 -1.61
C GLU A 7 4.70 -0.71 -2.94
N MET A 8 4.33 0.18 -3.87
CA MET A 8 3.83 -0.22 -5.20
C MET A 8 4.84 -1.08 -5.96
N GLU A 9 6.10 -0.65 -6.01
CA GLU A 9 7.20 -1.40 -6.65
C GLU A 9 7.40 -2.75 -5.97
N SER A 10 7.31 -2.80 -4.64
CA SER A 10 7.40 -4.05 -3.88
C SER A 10 6.26 -5.00 -4.21
N LEU A 11 5.01 -4.53 -4.36
CA LEU A 11 3.87 -5.37 -4.75
C LEU A 11 4.07 -5.97 -6.15
N GLN A 12 4.56 -5.17 -7.10
CA GLN A 12 4.89 -5.64 -8.44
C GLN A 12 6.02 -6.68 -8.42
N LYS A 13 7.12 -6.39 -7.69
CA LYS A 13 8.26 -7.30 -7.58
C LYS A 13 7.88 -8.65 -6.97
N ASN A 14 6.99 -8.65 -5.99
CA ASN A 14 6.52 -9.86 -5.33
C ASN A 14 5.49 -10.65 -6.18
N HIS A 15 5.09 -10.17 -7.37
CA HIS A 15 4.07 -10.80 -8.22
C HIS A 15 2.78 -11.19 -7.47
N THR A 16 2.46 -10.49 -6.38
CA THR A 16 1.28 -10.79 -5.55
C THR A 16 0.07 -9.98 -6.01
N TRP A 17 0.27 -8.93 -6.81
CA TRP A 17 -0.76 -8.04 -7.33
C TRP A 17 -0.51 -7.74 -8.80
N GLU A 18 -1.55 -7.91 -9.63
CA GLU A 18 -1.56 -7.48 -11.01
C GLU A 18 -2.64 -6.40 -11.18
N LEU A 19 -2.28 -5.29 -11.84
CA LEU A 19 -3.23 -4.25 -12.19
C LEU A 19 -4.03 -4.72 -13.41
N VAL A 20 -5.19 -5.31 -13.17
CA VAL A 20 -6.11 -5.75 -14.24
C VAL A 20 -7.11 -4.66 -14.60
N GLN A 21 -7.54 -4.64 -15.86
CA GLN A 21 -8.68 -3.81 -16.27
C GLN A 21 -9.94 -4.29 -15.57
N LEU A 22 -10.84 -3.37 -15.24
CA LEU A 22 -12.11 -3.69 -14.60
C LEU A 22 -12.92 -4.65 -15.50
N PRO A 23 -13.22 -5.89 -15.05
CA PRO A 23 -14.17 -6.72 -15.78
C PRO A 23 -15.57 -6.12 -15.68
N GLU A 24 -16.26 -6.05 -16.82
CA GLU A 24 -17.52 -5.32 -17.05
C GLU A 24 -18.65 -5.67 -16.06
N GLU A 25 -18.58 -6.86 -15.44
CA GLU A 25 -19.64 -7.40 -14.58
C GLU A 25 -19.28 -7.44 -13.07
N LYS A 26 -18.10 -6.98 -12.64
CA LYS A 26 -17.71 -7.02 -11.22
C LYS A 26 -17.73 -5.66 -10.55
N LYS A 27 -18.26 -5.61 -9.33
CA LYS A 27 -18.10 -4.46 -8.44
C LYS A 27 -16.65 -4.39 -7.99
N ILE A 28 -15.99 -3.26 -8.25
CA ILE A 28 -14.66 -2.97 -7.70
C ILE A 28 -14.80 -2.91 -6.18
N SER A 29 -13.98 -3.69 -5.47
CA SER A 29 -13.74 -3.44 -4.05
C SER A 29 -12.83 -2.22 -3.94
N GLY A 30 -13.29 -1.19 -3.22
CA GLY A 30 -12.52 0.04 -3.07
C GLY A 30 -11.19 -0.23 -2.35
N CYS A 31 -10.12 0.46 -2.74
CA CYS A 31 -8.83 0.38 -2.05
C CYS A 31 -8.61 1.65 -1.23
N LYS A 32 -7.98 1.52 -0.06
CA LYS A 32 -7.54 2.66 0.74
C LYS A 32 -6.06 2.55 1.11
N TRP A 33 -5.40 3.70 1.19
CA TRP A 33 -4.04 3.79 1.70
C TRP A 33 -4.06 4.06 3.20
N VAL A 34 -3.29 3.26 3.93
CA VAL A 34 -3.07 3.46 5.37
C VAL A 34 -1.65 3.95 5.56
N TYR A 35 -1.53 5.20 6.02
CA TYR A 35 -0.27 5.85 6.36
C TYR A 35 -0.09 5.78 7.88
N ARG A 36 0.99 5.16 8.33
CA ARG A 36 1.34 5.08 9.75
C ARG A 36 2.74 5.62 9.97
N LYS A 37 2.85 6.70 10.74
CA LYS A 37 4.14 7.15 11.25
C LYS A 37 4.68 6.10 12.22
N LYS A 38 5.86 5.55 11.93
CA LYS A 38 6.55 4.67 12.89
C LYS A 38 7.13 5.54 14.01
N PRO A 39 6.95 5.17 15.29
CA PRO A 39 7.67 5.82 16.37
C PRO A 39 9.16 5.60 16.15
N THR A 40 9.93 6.68 16.12
CA THR A 40 11.39 6.65 16.02
C THR A 40 11.93 6.21 17.37
N VAL A 41 12.53 5.01 17.44
CA VAL A 41 13.08 4.43 18.68
C VAL A 41 14.36 5.15 19.11
N LEU A 42 15.06 5.78 18.17
CA LEU A 42 16.26 6.58 18.39
C LEU A 42 16.06 7.96 17.74
N GLU A 43 16.46 9.05 18.39
CA GLU A 43 16.44 10.41 17.80
C GLU A 43 17.27 10.52 16.51
N LYS A 44 18.31 9.67 16.37
CA LYS A 44 19.12 9.54 15.15
C LYS A 44 18.43 8.79 14.01
N GLU A 45 17.32 8.11 14.29
CA GLU A 45 16.57 7.38 13.29
C GLU A 45 15.54 8.33 12.70
N GLY A 46 15.79 8.85 11.50
CA GLY A 46 14.90 9.80 10.83
C GLY A 46 13.44 9.32 10.80
N LYS A 47 12.48 10.25 10.71
CA LYS A 47 11.04 9.96 10.73
C LYS A 47 10.70 8.91 9.66
N LYS A 48 10.44 7.67 10.08
CA LYS A 48 10.01 6.57 9.19
C LYS A 48 8.49 6.59 9.04
N PHE A 49 8.02 6.57 7.80
CA PHE A 49 6.61 6.41 7.46
C PHE A 49 6.40 5.00 6.91
N LYS A 50 5.30 4.36 7.28
CA LYS A 50 4.88 3.08 6.72
C LYS A 50 3.58 3.32 5.98
N ASP A 51 3.60 3.08 4.68
CA ASP A 51 2.41 3.09 3.86
C ASP A 51 1.99 1.66 3.61
N ARG A 52 0.68 1.41 3.49
CA ARG A 52 0.15 0.09 3.14
C ARG A 52 -1.13 0.27 2.33
N LEU A 53 -1.20 -0.40 1.19
CA LEU A 53 -2.42 -0.52 0.40
C LEU A 53 -3.32 -1.60 1.02
N VAL A 54 -4.59 -1.27 1.26
CA VAL A 54 -5.56 -2.17 1.89
C VAL A 54 -6.85 -2.21 1.07
N ALA A 55 -7.35 -3.41 0.77
CA ALA A 55 -8.65 -3.61 0.16
C ALA A 55 -9.77 -3.33 1.18
N THR A 56 -10.78 -2.59 0.76
CA THR A 56 -11.92 -2.16 1.58
C THR A 56 -13.14 -2.93 1.08
N GLY A 57 -13.46 -4.06 1.70
CA GLY A 57 -14.62 -4.84 1.26
C GLY A 57 -14.73 -6.29 1.70
N TYR A 58 -14.08 -6.70 2.79
CA TYR A 58 -14.40 -7.99 3.40
C TYR A 58 -15.46 -7.77 4.48
N SER A 59 -16.69 -8.27 4.22
CA SER A 59 -17.72 -8.54 5.23
C SER A 59 -17.66 -10.01 5.61
#